data_AF-A0A3D5SVJ3-F1
#
_entry.id   AF-A0A3D5SVJ3-F1
#
_cell.length_a   1.000
_cell.length_b   1.000
_cell.length_c   1.000
_cell.angle_alpha   90.00
_cell.angle_beta   90.00
_cell.angle_gamma   90.00
#
_symmetry.space_group_name_H-M   'P 1'
#
loop_
_entity.id
_entity.type
_entity.pdbx_description
1 polymer ?
#
loop_
_entity_poly.entity_id
_entity_poly.type
_entity_poly.pdbx_seq_one_letter_code
_entity_poly.pdbx_strand_id
1 'polypeptide(L)'
;TLFNALTHAGAVAADKLFATLDTTSRRVFLNDAGSIVLSDTVGFIRELPHSLVAAFHATLEETAAADLLLHVVDASHPDREAQIAAVDRVLEQVGAAEVPRMLVWNKIDVLAAA
;
A
#
# COMPACT_ATOMS: atom_id res chain seq x y z
N THR A 1 -10.73 1.67 -5.66
CA THR A 1 -9.66 1.37 -4.67
C THR A 1 -9.58 2.51 -3.67
N LEU A 2 -8.92 2.31 -2.53
CA LEU A 2 -8.76 3.34 -1.49
C LEU A 2 -8.13 4.63 -2.06
N PHE A 3 -7.08 4.50 -2.87
CA PHE A 3 -6.40 5.65 -3.49
C PHE A 3 -7.36 6.52 -4.31
N ASN A 4 -8.16 5.92 -5.20
CA ASN A 4 -9.15 6.65 -6.02
C ASN A 4 -10.22 7.31 -5.16
N ALA A 5 -10.67 6.64 -4.10
CA ALA A 5 -11.67 7.20 -3.18
C ALA A 5 -11.13 8.42 -2.43
N LEU A 6 -9.87 8.39 -2.00
CA LEU A 6 -9.24 9.51 -1.28
C LEU A 6 -8.86 10.67 -2.21
N THR A 7 -8.42 10.36 -3.43
CA THR A 7 -7.89 11.37 -4.37
C THR A 7 -8.91 11.88 -5.37
N HIS A 8 -10.11 11.28 -5.43
CA HIS A 8 -11.08 11.46 -6.51
C HIS A 8 -10.47 11.19 -7.91
N ALA A 9 -9.39 10.39 -7.96
CA ALA A 9 -8.71 10.07 -9.20
C ALA A 9 -9.38 8.89 -9.92
N GLY A 10 -9.34 8.90 -11.25
CA GLY A 10 -9.69 7.76 -12.10
C GLY A 10 -8.49 6.84 -12.36
N ALA A 11 -7.63 6.56 -11.37
CA ALA A 11 -6.50 5.66 -11.60
C ALA A 11 -7.00 4.25 -11.92
N VAL A 12 -6.36 3.56 -12.86
CA VAL A 12 -6.80 2.24 -13.31
C VAL A 12 -6.57 1.23 -12.18
N ALA A 13 -7.65 0.61 -11.72
CA ALA A 13 -7.59 -0.55 -10.84
C ALA A 13 -7.93 -1.79 -11.68
N ALA A 14 -7.03 -2.77 -11.72
CA ALA A 14 -7.24 -4.02 -12.46
C ALA A 14 -6.84 -5.22 -11.58
N ASP A 15 -7.54 -6.35 -11.74
CA ASP A 15 -7.17 -7.64 -11.12
C ASP A 15 -5.96 -8.26 -11.85
N LYS A 16 -4.84 -7.55 -11.84
CA LYS A 16 -3.56 -7.98 -12.40
C LYS A 16 -2.45 -7.72 -11.40
N LEU A 17 -1.48 -8.63 -11.33
CA LEU A 17 -0.21 -8.37 -10.66
C LEU A 17 0.41 -7.11 -11.29
N PHE A 18 0.89 -6.18 -10.46
CA PHE A 18 1.43 -4.86 -10.88
C PHE A 18 0.42 -3.87 -11.46
N ALA A 19 -0.84 -3.88 -11.02
CA ALA A 19 -1.84 -2.88 -11.44
C ALA A 19 -1.36 -1.42 -11.25
N THR A 20 -0.49 -1.18 -10.26
CA THR A 20 0.30 0.05 -10.11
C THR A 20 1.79 -0.32 -10.25
N LEU A 21 2.43 0.12 -11.33
CA LEU A 21 3.86 -0.15 -11.63
C LEU A 21 4.74 1.09 -11.40
N ASP A 22 4.16 2.28 -11.57
CA ASP A 22 4.78 3.57 -11.29
C ASP A 22 4.16 4.18 -10.03
N THR A 23 4.99 4.74 -9.13
CA THR A 23 4.48 5.47 -7.96
C THR A 23 3.63 6.65 -8.41
N THR A 24 2.36 6.70 -7.98
CA THR A 24 1.45 7.80 -8.35
C THR A 24 1.18 8.68 -7.14
N SER A 25 1.74 9.89 -7.15
CA SER A 25 1.53 10.86 -6.08
C SER A 25 0.44 11.86 -6.43
N ARG A 26 -0.44 12.16 -5.48
CA ARG A 26 -1.51 13.15 -5.60
C ARG A 26 -1.64 13.96 -4.33
N ARG A 27 -1.89 15.26 -4.51
CA ARG A 27 -2.20 16.14 -3.39
C ARG A 27 -3.68 16.02 -3.06
N VAL A 28 -3.98 15.75 -1.79
CA VAL A 28 -5.34 15.66 -1.27
C VAL A 28 -5.51 16.71 -0.17
N PHE A 29 -6.66 17.37 -0.15
CA PHE A 29 -7.01 18.31 0.91
C PHE A 29 -7.90 17.60 1.94
N LEU A 30 -7.44 17.58 3.19
CA LEU A 30 -8.22 17.12 4.34
C LEU A 30 -8.75 18.34 5.06
N ASN A 31 -10.08 18.46 5.19
CA ASN A 31 -10.77 19.65 5.69
C ASN A 31 -10.10 20.27 6.93
N ASP A 32 -9.84 19.46 7.96
CA ASP A 32 -9.33 19.93 9.25
C ASP A 32 -7.80 19.78 9.43
N ALA A 33 -7.14 19.06 8.53
CA ALA A 33 -5.71 18.72 8.64
C ALA A 33 -4.84 19.33 7.53
N GLY A 34 -5.44 20.05 6.58
CA GLY A 34 -4.75 20.71 5.48
C GLY A 34 -4.38 19.76 4.34
N SER A 35 -3.33 20.11 3.60
CA SER A 35 -2.93 19.37 2.41
C SER A 35 -1.97 18.23 2.75
N ILE A 36 -2.26 17.04 2.26
CA ILE A 36 -1.36 15.89 2.28
C ILE A 36 -0.96 15.48 0.87
N VAL A 37 0.13 14.72 0.75
CA VAL A 37 0.49 14.01 -0.48
C VAL A 37 0.25 12.53 -0.23
N LEU A 38 -0.59 11.93 -1.05
CA LEU A 38 -0.84 10.49 -1.05
C LEU A 38 -0.10 9.87 -2.24
N SER A 39 0.75 8.89 -1.97
CA SER A 39 1.49 8.14 -2.99
C SER A 39 0.96 6.71 -3.06
N ASP A 40 0.50 6.28 -4.24
CA ASP A 40 0.19 4.87 -4.51
C ASP A 40 1.49 4.13 -4.81
N THR A 41 1.86 3.18 -3.94
CA THR A 41 3.07 2.38 -4.09
C THR A 41 2.78 1.07 -4.82
N VAL A 42 3.84 0.41 -5.29
CA VAL A 42 3.70 -0.93 -5.88
C VAL A 42 3.20 -1.89 -4.80
N GLY A 43 2.15 -2.66 -5.12
CA GLY A 43 1.62 -3.67 -4.21
C GLY A 43 2.64 -4.79 -3.95
N PHE A 44 2.82 -5.16 -2.68
CA PHE A 44 3.73 -6.24 -2.30
C PHE A 44 3.17 -7.59 -2.76
N ILE A 45 3.91 -8.28 -3.63
CA ILE A 45 3.64 -9.68 -3.97
C ILE A 45 4.34 -10.55 -2.91
N ARG A 46 3.71 -11.64 -2.49
CA ARG A 46 4.36 -12.67 -1.65
C ARG A 46 5.70 -13.06 -2.28
N GLU A 47 6.76 -13.02 -1.47
CA GLU A 47 8.12 -13.38 -1.87
C GLU A 47 8.58 -12.62 -3.12
N LEU A 48 8.83 -11.32 -2.97
CA LEU A 48 9.54 -10.58 -4.00
C LEU A 48 10.88 -11.29 -4.27
N PRO A 49 11.18 -11.67 -5.52
CA PRO A 49 12.50 -12.18 -5.85
C PRO A 49 13.55 -11.16 -5.40
N HIS A 50 14.65 -11.62 -4.80
CA HIS A 50 15.71 -10.71 -4.32
C HIS A 50 16.20 -9.73 -5.39
N SER A 51 16.20 -10.15 -6.66
CA SER A 51 16.51 -9.29 -7.82
C SER A 51 15.49 -8.17 -8.05
N LEU A 52 14.22 -8.42 -7.73
CA LEU A 52 13.13 -7.44 -7.81
C LEU A 52 13.19 -6.47 -6.63
N VAL A 53 13.53 -6.94 -5.42
CA VAL A 53 13.73 -6.06 -4.25
C VAL A 53 14.76 -4.98 -4.55
N ALA A 54 15.87 -5.33 -5.20
CA ALA A 54 16.89 -4.35 -5.61
C ALA A 54 16.36 -3.34 -6.65
N ALA A 55 15.54 -3.79 -7.61
CA ALA A 55 14.95 -2.91 -8.63
C ALA A 55 13.86 -1.98 -8.04
N PHE A 56 13.13 -2.44 -7.02
CA PHE A 56 12.11 -1.65 -6.33
C PHE A 56 12.65 -0.87 -5.12
N HIS A 57 13.91 -1.07 -4.72
CA HIS A 57 14.52 -0.35 -3.60
C HIS A 57 14.40 1.17 -3.78
N ALA A 58 14.69 1.68 -4.99
CA ALA A 58 14.55 3.10 -5.32
C ALA A 58 13.10 3.61 -5.23
N THR A 59 12.10 2.77 -5.53
CA THR A 59 10.67 3.12 -5.39
C THR A 59 10.14 2.93 -3.97
N LEU A 60 10.83 2.15 -3.14
CA LEU A 60 10.50 1.90 -1.74
C LEU A 60 11.27 2.81 -0.78
N GLU A 61 12.31 3.51 -1.22
CA GLU A 61 12.95 4.60 -0.46
C GLU A 61 11.94 5.70 -0.09
N GLU A 62 10.99 6.01 -0.99
CA GLU A 62 9.87 6.91 -0.67
C GLU A 62 9.00 6.40 0.48
N THR A 63 8.92 5.07 0.67
CA THR A 63 8.17 4.47 1.79
C THR A 63 8.84 4.75 3.13
N ALA A 64 10.18 4.72 3.18
CA ALA A 64 10.94 5.03 4.39
C ALA A 64 10.91 6.53 4.76
N ALA A 65 10.68 7.41 3.79
CA ALA A 65 10.55 8.84 3.98
C ALA A 65 9.12 9.31 4.32
N ALA A 66 8.14 8.41 4.30
CA ALA A 66 6.74 8.76 4.55
C ALA A 66 6.49 9.10 6.03
N ASP A 67 5.57 10.02 6.30
CA ASP A 67 5.12 10.31 7.67
C ASP A 67 4.20 9.22 8.25
N LEU A 68 3.51 8.48 7.37
CA LEU A 68 2.55 7.43 7.72
C LEU A 68 2.40 6.43 6.56
N LEU A 69 2.41 5.14 6.88
CA LEU A 69 2.06 4.08 5.95
C LEU A 69 0.63 3.59 6.16
N LEU A 70 -0.15 3.59 5.08
CA LEU A 70 -1.45 2.93 5.03
C LEU A 70 -1.26 1.51 4.50
N HIS A 71 -1.28 0.53 5.40
CA HIS A 71 -1.13 -0.87 5.05
C HIS A 71 -2.51 -1.48 4.77
N VAL A 72 -2.89 -1.49 3.49
CA VAL A 72 -4.21 -1.94 3.03
C VAL A 72 -4.25 -3.47 2.92
N VAL A 73 -5.14 -4.10 3.68
CA VAL A 73 -5.29 -5.55 3.75
C VAL A 73 -6.66 -5.97 3.25
N ASP A 74 -6.71 -6.99 2.39
CA ASP A 74 -7.98 -7.64 2.03
C ASP A 74 -8.50 -8.46 3.21
N ALA A 75 -9.55 -7.96 3.86
CA ALA A 75 -10.11 -8.56 5.06
C ALA A 75 -10.78 -9.91 4.80
N SER A 76 -11.21 -10.15 3.55
CA SER A 76 -11.89 -11.37 3.11
C SER A 76 -10.92 -12.53 2.85
N HIS A 77 -9.63 -12.24 2.73
CA HIS A 77 -8.66 -13.24 2.32
C HIS A 77 -8.27 -14.17 3.49
N PRO A 78 -8.35 -15.51 3.33
CA PRO A 78 -8.06 -16.46 4.42
C PRO A 78 -6.62 -16.37 4.93
N ASP A 79 -5.68 -15.99 4.06
CA ASP A 79 -4.27 -15.92 4.40
C ASP A 79 -3.77 -14.49 4.71
N ARG A 80 -4.67 -13.57 5.09
CA ARG A 80 -4.32 -12.16 5.33
C ARG A 80 -3.18 -11.96 6.34
N GLU A 81 -3.14 -12.77 7.40
CA GLU A 81 -2.08 -12.73 8.43
C GLU A 81 -0.70 -13.03 7.82
N ALA A 82 -0.61 -14.03 6.95
CA ALA A 82 0.63 -14.39 6.27
C ALA A 82 1.07 -13.30 5.28
N GLN A 83 0.11 -12.62 4.64
CA GLN A 83 0.40 -11.47 3.76
C GLN A 83 0.89 -10.27 4.57
N ILE A 84 0.27 -9.98 5.72
CA ILE A 84 0.72 -8.92 6.62
C ILE A 84 2.17 -9.16 7.04
N ALA A 85 2.47 -10.36 7.54
CA ALA A 85 3.82 -10.72 7.95
C ALA A 85 4.84 -10.67 6.79
N ALA A 86 4.41 -10.92 5.55
CA ALA A 86 5.28 -10.79 4.38
C ALA A 86 5.61 -9.32 4.07
N VAL A 87 4.64 -8.42 4.17
CA VAL A 87 4.87 -6.98 4.00
C VAL A 87 5.76 -6.44 5.11
N ASP A 88 5.55 -6.85 6.35
CA ASP A 88 6.38 -6.45 7.49
C ASP A 88 7.85 -6.75 7.25
N ARG A 89 8.18 -7.95 6.75
CA ARG A 89 9.56 -8.33 6.39
C ARG A 89 10.15 -7.46 5.28
N VAL A 90 9.36 -7.07 4.29
CA VAL A 90 9.87 -6.20 3.22
C VAL A 90 10.13 -4.79 3.75
N LEU A 91 9.24 -4.26 4.60
CA LEU A 91 9.43 -2.95 5.24
C LEU A 91 10.70 -2.92 6.10
N GLU A 92 11.03 -4.00 6.81
CA GLU A 92 12.30 -4.15 7.52
C GLU A 92 13.51 -4.08 6.57
N GLN A 93 13.44 -4.80 5.44
CA GLN A 93 14.54 -4.87 4.47
C GLN A 93 14.83 -3.52 3.78
N VAL A 94 13.80 -2.68 3.60
CA VAL A 94 13.94 -1.36 2.96
C VAL A 94 14.10 -0.21 3.96
N GLY A 95 14.24 -0.51 5.25
CA GLY A 95 14.46 0.49 6.30
C GLY A 95 13.22 1.33 6.66
N ALA A 96 12.02 0.85 6.33
CA ALA A 96 10.76 1.53 6.61
C ALA A 96 10.01 0.98 7.86
N ALA A 97 10.64 0.11 8.65
CA ALA A 97 10.00 -0.54 9.80
C ALA A 97 9.55 0.44 10.90
N GLU A 98 10.27 1.55 11.07
CA GLU A 98 10.01 2.56 12.12
C GLU A 98 8.94 3.58 11.72
N VAL A 99 8.54 3.60 10.44
CA VAL A 99 7.51 4.53 9.98
C VAL A 99 6.17 4.15 10.64
N PRO A 100 5.41 5.10 11.23
CA PRO A 100 4.09 4.80 11.79
C PRO A 100 3.20 4.11 10.75
N ARG A 101 2.43 3.12 11.20
CA ARG A 101 1.61 2.28 10.31
C ARG A 101 0.16 2.22 10.77
N MET A 102 -0.74 2.35 9.81
CA MET A 102 -2.18 2.16 10.00
C MET A 102 -2.64 1.00 9.12
N LEU A 103 -3.11 -0.08 9.77
CA LEU A 103 -3.76 -1.18 9.07
C LEU A 103 -5.14 -0.73 8.59
N VAL A 104 -5.41 -0.93 7.30
CA VAL A 104 -6.71 -0.61 6.68
C VAL A 104 -7.33 -1.91 6.18
N TRP A 105 -8.32 -2.40 6.90
CA TRP A 105 -9.12 -3.55 6.50
C TRP A 105 -10.05 -3.15 5.35
N ASN A 106 -9.69 -3.55 4.14
CA ASN A 106 -10.43 -3.29 2.92
C ASN A 106 -11.27 -4.52 2.51
N LYS A 107 -12.24 -4.31 1.61
CA LYS A 107 -13.21 -5.33 1.18
C LYS A 107 -14.07 -5.89 2.32
N ILE A 108 -14.42 -5.05 3.29
CA ILE A 108 -15.29 -5.46 4.40
C ILE A 108 -16.73 -5.73 3.96
N ASP A 109 -17.14 -5.17 2.81
CA ASP A 109 -18.45 -5.33 2.20
C ASP A 109 -18.76 -6.79 1.83
N VAL A 110 -17.74 -7.58 1.49
CA VAL A 110 -17.90 -9.01 1.17
C VAL A 110 -17.89 -9.93 2.41
N LEU A 111 -17.60 -9.39 3.61
CA LEU A 111 -17.61 -10.18 4.86
C LEU A 111 -19.01 -10.41 5.41
N ALA A 112 -19.95 -9.54 5.08
CA ALA A 112 -21.33 -9.60 5.59
C ALA A 112 -22.23 -10.61 4.84
N ALA A 113 -21.67 -11.41 3.93
CA ALA A 113 -22.41 -12.39 3.13
C ALA A 113 -22.30 -13.84 3.65
N ALA A 114 -21.85 -14.04 4.90
CA ALA A 114 -21.75 -15.36 5.54
C ALA A 114 -22.84 -15.58 6.61
#